data_AF-A0ABD0NWJ7-F1
#
_entry.id   AF-A0ABD0NWJ7-F1
#
_cell.length_a   1.000
_cell.length_b   1.000
_cell.length_c   1.000
_cell.angle_alpha   90.00
_cell.angle_beta   90.00
_cell.angle_gamma   90.00
#
_symmetry.space_group_name_H-M   'P 1'
#
loop_
_entity.id
_entity.type
_entity.pdbx_description
1 polymer ?
#
loop_
_entity_poly.entity_id
_entity_poly.type
_entity_poly.pdbx_seq_one_letter_code
_entity_poly.pdbx_strand_id
1 'polypeptide(L)' 'YANVKKCSNEGRALMQLDFQQFLMKLEKLTDLRPIPDKEFVETYIKAYYLTENDMEQFIKNHR' A
#
# COMPACT_ATOMS: atom_id res chain seq x y z
N TYR A 1 2.21 -15.36 -10.22
CA TYR A 1 2.32 -15.89 -8.85
C TYR A 1 3.49 -15.22 -8.16
N ALA A 2 3.27 -14.56 -7.03
CA ALA A 2 4.35 -13.97 -6.25
C ALA A 2 5.04 -15.09 -5.45
N ASN A 3 6.35 -15.28 -5.66
CA ASN A 3 7.17 -16.25 -4.91
C ASN A 3 7.53 -15.77 -3.49
N VAL A 4 6.91 -14.68 -3.02
CA VAL A 4 7.14 -14.13 -1.69
C VAL A 4 6.36 -14.97 -0.69
N LYS A 5 7.06 -15.89 -0.02
CA LYS A 5 6.49 -16.79 0.99
C LYS A 5 6.32 -16.14 2.36
N LYS A 6 6.88 -14.95 2.58
CA LYS A 6 6.85 -14.26 3.88
C LYS A 6 6.86 -12.74 3.68
N CYS A 7 5.82 -12.09 4.18
CA CYS A 7 5.74 -10.64 4.28
C CYS A 7 6.77 -10.16 5.33
N SER A 8 7.71 -9.32 4.93
CA SER A 8 8.73 -8.77 5.85
C SER A 8 8.45 -7.30 6.16
N ASN A 9 8.83 -6.87 7.36
CA ASN A 9 8.67 -5.48 7.78
C ASN A 9 9.53 -4.54 6.92
N GLU A 10 10.71 -5.00 6.52
CA GLU A 10 11.59 -4.28 5.60
C GLU A 10 10.94 -4.12 4.23
N GLY A 11 10.29 -5.18 3.72
CA GLY A 11 9.56 -5.14 2.45
C GLY A 11 8.40 -4.16 2.49
N ARG A 12 7.66 -4.13 3.60
CA ARG A 12 6.57 -3.15 3.83
C ARG A 12 7.10 -1.72 3.84
N ALA A 13 8.20 -1.47 4.55
CA ALA A 13 8.82 -0.15 4.62
C ALA A 13 9.31 0.32 3.25
N LEU A 14 9.93 -0.57 2.47
CA LEU A 14 10.37 -0.29 1.10
C LEU A 14 9.20 0.04 0.18
N MET A 15 8.14 -0.77 0.18
CA MET A 15 6.97 -0.50 -0.67
C MET A 15 6.28 0.82 -0.31
N GLN A 16 6.24 1.17 0.98
CA GLN A 16 5.69 2.44 1.42
C GLN A 16 6.57 3.62 0.97
N LEU A 17 7.90 3.47 1.02
CA LEU A 17 8.84 4.47 0.50
C LEU A 17 8.67 4.68 -1.01
N ASP A 18 8.59 3.60 -1.79
CA ASP A 18 8.37 3.66 -3.24
C ASP A 18 7.08 4.40 -3.58
N PHE A 19 6.01 4.13 -2.83
CA PHE A 19 4.73 4.83 -3.01
C PHE A 19 4.82 6.33 -2.67
N GLN A 20 5.53 6.71 -1.60
CA GLN A 20 5.77 8.14 -1.32
C GLN A 20 6.57 8.81 -2.45
N GLN A 21 7.59 8.14 -2.99
CA GLN A 21 8.34 8.66 -4.13
C GLN A 21 7.48 8.82 -5.39
N PHE A 22 6.57 7.88 -5.63
CA PHE A 22 5.59 7.98 -6.71
C PHE A 22 4.70 9.21 -6.54
N LEU A 23 4.12 9.42 -5.34
CA LEU A 23 3.29 10.59 -5.06
C LEU A 23 4.06 11.90 -5.26
N MET A 24 5.28 12.02 -4.73
CA MET A 24 6.12 13.21 -4.91
C MET A 24 6.43 13.52 -6.38
N LYS A 25 6.57 12.50 -7.22
CA LYS A 25 6.77 12.69 -8.67
C LYS A 25 5.46 13.09 -9.35
N LEU A 26 4.35 12.46 -8.98
CA LEU A 26 3.04 12.74 -9.56
C LEU A 26 2.55 14.16 -9.24
N GLU A 27 2.78 14.64 -8.03
CA GLU A 27 2.49 16.02 -7.60
C GLU A 27 3.32 17.08 -8.37
N LYS A 28 4.46 16.70 -8.94
CA LYS A 28 5.27 17.58 -9.80
C LYS A 28 4.79 17.59 -11.25
N LEU A 29 4.12 16.51 -11.67
CA LEU A 29 3.63 16.33 -13.04
C LEU A 29 2.19 16.79 -13.22
N THR A 30 1.46 17.00 -12.12
CA THR A 30 0.03 17.35 -12.11
C THR A 30 -0.22 18.44 -11.07
N ASP A 31 -1.28 19.22 -11.24
CA ASP A 31 -1.72 20.19 -10.23
C ASP A 31 -2.63 19.57 -9.15
N LEU A 32 -2.83 18.25 -9.17
CA LEU A 32 -3.71 17.55 -8.24
C LEU A 32 -3.12 17.53 -6.83
N ARG A 33 -3.74 18.28 -5.92
CA ARG A 33 -3.37 18.34 -4.51
C ARG A 33 -4.64 18.45 -3.64
N PRO A 34 -4.92 17.45 -2.78
CA PRO A 34 -4.18 16.19 -2.59
C PRO A 34 -4.30 15.24 -3.78
N ILE A 35 -3.35 14.31 -3.94
CA ILE A 35 -3.48 13.22 -4.93
C ILE A 35 -4.69 12.36 -4.54
N PRO A 36 -5.66 12.16 -5.45
CA PRO A 36 -6.83 11.35 -5.18
C PRO A 36 -6.45 9.89 -4.90
N ASP A 37 -7.30 9.21 -4.13
CA ASP A 37 -7.18 7.76 -3.84
C ASP A 37 -5.86 7.32 -3.19
N LYS A 38 -5.07 8.26 -2.66
CA LYS A 38 -3.85 7.97 -1.91
C LYS A 38 -4.11 6.95 -0.80
N GLU A 39 -5.10 7.23 0.06
CA GLU A 39 -5.44 6.38 1.20
C GLU A 39 -5.95 5.00 0.77
N PHE A 40 -6.68 4.95 -0.34
CA PHE A 40 -7.12 3.70 -0.95
C PHE A 40 -5.90 2.85 -1.31
N VAL A 41 -4.95 3.39 -2.07
CA VAL A 41 -3.74 2.64 -2.46
C VAL A 41 -2.90 2.25 -1.24
N GLU A 42 -2.70 3.16 -0.28
CA GLU A 42 -1.98 2.84 0.97
C GLU A 42 -2.62 1.69 1.75
N THR A 43 -3.95 1.61 1.74
CA THR A 43 -4.70 0.55 2.41
C THR A 43 -4.40 -0.81 1.78
N TYR A 44 -4.38 -0.91 0.45
CA TYR A 44 -4.04 -2.16 -0.24
C TYR A 44 -2.56 -2.52 -0.16
N ILE A 45 -1.66 -1.52 -0.13
CA ILE A 45 -0.24 -1.74 0.18
C ILE A 45 -0.11 -2.40 1.55
N LYS A 46 -0.82 -1.89 2.57
CA LYS A 46 -0.81 -2.49 3.92
C LYS A 46 -1.42 -3.89 3.92
N ALA A 47 -2.55 -4.08 3.21
CA ALA A 47 -3.26 -5.36 3.12
C ALA A 47 -2.37 -6.48 2.56
N TYR A 48 -1.47 -6.17 1.62
CA TYR A 48 -0.52 -7.13 1.05
C TYR A 48 0.42 -7.75 2.09
N TYR A 49 0.72 -7.05 3.18
CA TYR A 49 1.63 -7.53 4.23
C TYR A 49 0.91 -8.09 5.48
N LEU A 50 -0.41 -8.22 5.43
CA LEU A 50 -1.17 -8.79 6.55
C LEU A 50 -0.88 -10.28 6.73
N THR A 51 -0.98 -10.74 7.97
CA THR A 51 -1.04 -12.18 8.26
C THR A 51 -2.36 -12.75 7.76
N GLU A 52 -2.49 -14.07 7.63
CA GLU A 52 -3.76 -14.69 7.22
C GLU A 52 -4.93 -14.31 8.15
N ASN A 53 -4.69 -14.30 9.47
CA ASN A 53 -5.69 -13.89 10.45
C ASN A 53 -6.12 -12.42 10.29
N ASP A 54 -5.15 -11.51 10.09
CA ASP A 54 -5.45 -10.09 9.91
C ASP A 54 -6.10 -9.82 8.55
N MET A 55 -5.76 -10.61 7.53
CA MET A 55 -6.36 -10.53 6.20
C MET A 55 -7.83 -10.92 6.22
N GLU A 56 -8.20 -11.97 6.97
CA GLU A 56 -9.61 -12.35 7.14
C GLU A 56 -10.41 -11.21 7.80
N GLN A 57 -9.86 -10.57 8.83
CA GLN A 57 -10.46 -9.41 9.48
C GLN A 57 -10.57 -8.21 8.54
N PHE A 58 -9.52 -7.95 7.77
CA PHE A 58 -9.49 -6.88 6.78
C PHE A 58 -10.63 -7.03 5.77
N ILE A 59 -10.82 -8.23 5.21
CA ILE A 59 -11.89 -8.53 4.24
C ILE A 59 -13.28 -8.35 4.85
N LYS A 60 -13.48 -8.76 6.10
CA LYS A 60 -14.78 -8.60 6.80
C LYS A 60 -15.12 -7.13 7.01
N ASN A 61 -14.13 -6.30 7.30
CA ASN A 61 -14.31 -4.88 7.62
C ASN A 61 -14.33 -3.96 6.38
N HIS A 62 -13.77 -4.40 5.25
CA HIS A 62 -13.70 -3.64 3.99
C HIS A 62 -14.78 -4.02 2.96
N ARG A 63 -15.95 -4.47 3.43
CA ARG A 63 -17.10 -4.81 2.59
C ARG A 63 -18.03 -3.63 2.32
#